data_AF-A0A422M1S0-F1
#
_entry.id   AF-A0A422M1S0-F1
#
_cell.length_a   1.000
_cell.length_b   1.000
_cell.length_c   1.000
_cell.angle_alpha   90.00
_cell.angle_beta   90.00
_cell.angle_gamma   90.00
#
_symmetry.space_group_name_H-M   'P 1'
#
loop_
_entity.id
_entity.type
_entity.pdbx_description
1 polymer ?
#
loop_
_entity_poly.entity_id
_entity_poly.type
_entity_poly.pdbx_seq_one_letter_code
_entity_poly.pdbx_strand_id
1 'polypeptide(L)'
;MAINIFHELSRCLQEEGLTRKNLAAKMHVTQAAVSNWEARGIPDDKLIPMALAIGNDRFLKAVIEYQTGLRVFADDLDTDNPLVVYLYEKMAQKKFEEARERAEPAMSKGRDHFTPTDVRKIGSYIDSGESLVESLESLIGSLKSQIRPVEKVKAWM
;
A
#
# COMPACT_ATOMS: atom_id res chain seq x y z
N MET A 1 -11.26 -16.64 -8.69
CA MET A 1 -10.64 -16.26 -9.98
C MET A 1 -9.13 -16.24 -9.77
N ALA A 2 -8.35 -16.92 -10.61
CA ALA A 2 -6.89 -16.83 -10.52
C ALA A 2 -6.45 -15.47 -11.11
N ILE A 3 -5.78 -14.64 -10.32
CA ILE A 3 -5.25 -13.36 -10.78
C ILE A 3 -4.06 -13.63 -11.70
N ASN A 4 -4.12 -13.14 -12.94
CA ASN A 4 -2.98 -13.21 -13.85
C ASN A 4 -2.07 -12.01 -13.61
N ILE A 5 -1.09 -12.18 -12.73
CA ILE A 5 -0.23 -11.09 -12.27
C ILE A 5 0.61 -10.45 -13.38
N PHE A 6 0.94 -11.20 -14.44
CA PHE A 6 1.66 -10.67 -15.61
C PHE A 6 0.80 -9.73 -16.45
N HIS A 7 -0.48 -10.09 -16.63
CA HIS A 7 -1.42 -9.23 -17.33
C HIS A 7 -1.66 -7.94 -16.54
N GLU A 8 -1.82 -8.05 -15.22
CA GLU A 8 -1.97 -6.91 -14.32
C GLU A 8 -0.73 -6.00 -14.36
N LEU A 9 0.48 -6.56 -14.33
CA LEU A 9 1.74 -5.80 -14.47
C LEU A 9 1.81 -5.08 -15.82
N SER A 10 1.55 -5.80 -16.92
CA SER A 10 1.64 -5.25 -18.27
C SER A 10 0.65 -4.10 -18.48
N ARG A 11 -0.59 -4.27 -18.00
CA ARG A 11 -1.60 -3.21 -18.04
C ARG A 11 -1.18 -2.01 -17.20
N CYS A 12 -0.65 -2.25 -16.00
CA CYS A 12 -0.19 -1.19 -15.11
C CYS A 12 0.97 -0.38 -15.72
N LEU A 13 1.94 -1.04 -16.35
CA LEU A 13 3.05 -0.36 -17.02
C LEU A 13 2.57 0.52 -18.18
N GLN A 14 1.54 0.08 -18.91
CA GLN A 14 0.93 0.87 -19.99
C GLN A 14 0.15 2.07 -19.43
N GLU A 15 -0.68 1.87 -18.41
CA GLU A 15 -1.47 2.94 -17.76
C GLU A 15 -0.56 4.04 -17.18
N GLU A 16 0.55 3.67 -16.55
CA GLU A 16 1.50 4.60 -15.92
C GLU A 16 2.57 5.14 -16.88
N GLY A 17 2.57 4.72 -18.16
CA GLY A 17 3.60 5.10 -19.13
C GLY A 17 5.03 4.69 -18.73
N LEU A 18 5.16 3.63 -17.94
CA LEU A 18 6.45 3.17 -17.42
C LEU A 18 7.11 2.17 -18.37
N THR A 19 8.36 2.45 -18.72
CA THR A 19 9.21 1.47 -19.42
C THR A 19 9.86 0.51 -18.42
N ARG A 20 10.25 -0.68 -18.89
CA ARG A 20 11.07 -1.64 -18.10
C ARG A 20 12.35 -1.01 -17.55
N LYS A 21 12.96 -0.12 -18.33
CA LYS A 21 14.16 0.62 -17.91
C LYS A 21 13.85 1.53 -16.72
N ASN A 22 12.73 2.25 -16.76
CA ASN A 22 12.30 3.11 -15.66
C ASN A 22 11.96 2.28 -14.42
N LEU A 23 11.24 1.17 -14.59
CA LEU A 23 10.93 0.27 -13.48
C LEU A 23 12.20 -0.30 -12.83
N ALA A 24 13.14 -0.79 -13.63
CA ALA A 24 14.42 -1.31 -13.14
C ALA A 24 15.19 -0.25 -12.35
N ALA A 25 15.22 1.00 -12.84
CA ALA A 25 15.85 2.11 -12.14
C ALA A 25 15.18 2.40 -10.79
N LYS A 26 13.84 2.44 -10.73
CA LYS A 26 13.08 2.64 -9.48
C LYS A 26 13.28 1.51 -8.47
N MET A 27 13.46 0.28 -8.95
CA MET A 27 13.70 -0.90 -8.11
C MET A 27 15.18 -1.10 -7.76
N HIS A 28 16.08 -0.24 -8.26
CA HIS A 28 17.54 -0.39 -8.12
C HIS A 28 18.06 -1.76 -8.61
N VAL A 29 17.52 -2.26 -9.71
CA VAL A 29 17.95 -3.51 -10.37
C VAL A 29 18.32 -3.27 -11.82
N THR A 30 18.93 -4.27 -12.47
CA THR A 30 19.25 -4.19 -13.89
C THR A 30 17.98 -4.38 -14.74
N GLN A 31 17.92 -3.72 -15.90
CA GLN A 31 16.85 -3.98 -16.88
C GLN A 31 16.80 -5.46 -17.29
N ALA A 32 17.96 -6.12 -17.36
CA ALA A 32 18.05 -7.55 -17.67
C ALA A 32 17.35 -8.43 -16.61
N ALA A 33 17.42 -8.06 -15.32
CA ALA A 33 16.71 -8.76 -14.27
C ALA A 33 15.19 -8.68 -14.47
N VAL A 34 14.66 -7.49 -14.74
CA VAL A 34 13.23 -7.27 -15.02
C VAL A 34 12.78 -8.07 -16.25
N SER A 35 13.54 -8.03 -17.34
CA SER A 35 13.24 -8.82 -18.54
C SER A 35 13.26 -10.33 -18.27
N ASN A 36 14.18 -10.82 -17.44
CA ASN A 36 14.26 -12.22 -17.08
C ASN A 36 13.06 -12.67 -16.23
N TRP A 37 12.60 -11.81 -15.31
CA TRP A 37 11.41 -12.06 -14.50
C TRP A 37 10.14 -12.14 -15.35
N GLU A 38 9.96 -11.22 -16.30
CA GLU A 38 8.81 -11.26 -17.22
C GLU A 38 8.80 -12.54 -18.08
N ALA A 39 9.98 -13.02 -18.49
CA ALA A 39 10.09 -14.20 -19.34
C ALA A 39 9.91 -15.54 -18.60
N ARG A 40 10.27 -15.60 -17.31
CA ARG A 40 10.38 -16.87 -16.57
C ARG A 40 9.46 -17.02 -15.37
N GLY A 41 8.89 -15.94 -14.86
CA GLY A 41 8.34 -15.93 -13.50
C GLY A 41 8.83 -14.71 -12.74
N ILE A 42 7.92 -13.85 -12.27
CA ILE A 42 8.29 -12.83 -11.30
C ILE A 42 8.43 -13.52 -9.94
N PRO A 43 9.59 -13.43 -9.27
CA PRO A 43 9.74 -14.02 -7.95
C PRO A 43 8.81 -13.33 -6.93
N ASP A 44 8.25 -14.11 -6.00
CA ASP A 44 7.28 -13.60 -5.02
C ASP A 44 7.86 -12.46 -4.16
N ASP A 45 9.15 -12.55 -3.80
CA ASP A 45 9.84 -11.53 -3.02
C ASP A 45 10.05 -10.21 -3.80
N LYS A 46 9.79 -10.19 -5.11
CA LYS A 46 9.87 -9.00 -5.96
C LYS A 46 8.53 -8.35 -6.25
N LEU A 47 7.41 -9.05 -6.05
CA LEU A 47 6.09 -8.53 -6.41
C LEU A 47 5.71 -7.27 -5.61
N ILE A 48 5.85 -7.30 -4.28
CA ILE A 48 5.55 -6.12 -3.44
C ILE A 48 6.50 -4.96 -3.74
N PRO A 49 7.84 -5.11 -3.76
CA PRO A 49 8.74 -4.04 -4.16
C PRO A 49 8.43 -3.46 -5.54
N MET A 50 8.05 -4.31 -6.50
CA MET A 50 7.68 -3.87 -7.84
C MET A 50 6.40 -3.03 -7.81
N ALA A 51 5.37 -3.45 -7.10
CA ALA A 51 4.13 -2.68 -6.95
C ALA A 51 4.38 -1.32 -6.28
N LEU A 52 5.21 -1.29 -5.23
CA LEU A 52 5.58 -0.03 -4.56
C LEU A 52 6.42 0.89 -5.45
N ALA A 53 7.33 0.35 -6.26
CA ALA A 53 8.11 1.13 -7.23
C ALA A 53 7.23 1.74 -8.33
N ILE A 54 6.20 1.01 -8.75
CA ILE A 54 5.23 1.52 -9.72
C ILE A 54 4.36 2.61 -9.09
N GLY A 55 3.92 2.40 -7.84
CA GLY A 55 3.07 3.35 -7.11
C GLY A 55 1.59 3.27 -7.50
N ASN A 56 1.15 2.15 -8.07
CA ASN A 56 -0.22 1.94 -8.51
C ASN A 56 -0.97 1.02 -7.54
N ASP A 57 -1.96 1.58 -6.84
CA ASP A 57 -2.73 0.89 -5.79
C ASP A 57 -3.50 -0.33 -6.32
N ARG A 58 -3.97 -0.28 -7.58
CA ARG A 58 -4.69 -1.39 -8.21
C ARG A 58 -3.77 -2.58 -8.43
N PHE A 59 -2.54 -2.33 -8.88
CA PHE A 59 -1.54 -3.38 -9.04
C PHE A 59 -1.06 -3.91 -7.69
N LEU A 60 -0.85 -3.05 -6.69
CA LEU A 60 -0.52 -3.49 -5.32
C LEU A 60 -1.61 -4.41 -4.75
N LYS A 61 -2.88 -4.05 -4.93
CA LYS A 61 -4.02 -4.90 -4.56
C LYS A 61 -3.94 -6.26 -5.26
N ALA A 62 -3.74 -6.27 -6.59
CA ALA A 62 -3.66 -7.51 -7.36
C ALA A 62 -2.50 -8.41 -6.90
N VAL A 63 -1.34 -7.83 -6.57
CA VAL A 63 -0.20 -8.56 -5.97
C VAL A 63 -0.61 -9.21 -4.65
N ILE A 64 -1.29 -8.47 -3.77
CA ILE A 64 -1.65 -8.97 -2.45
C ILE A 64 -2.71 -10.07 -2.55
N GLU A 65 -3.73 -9.89 -3.39
CA GLU A 65 -4.73 -10.94 -3.65
C GLU A 65 -4.06 -12.18 -4.28
N TYR A 66 -3.07 -12.00 -5.16
CA TYR A 66 -2.29 -13.10 -5.76
C TYR A 66 -1.47 -13.86 -4.71
N GLN A 67 -0.75 -13.16 -3.83
CA GLN A 67 0.13 -13.78 -2.83
C GLN A 67 -0.62 -14.42 -1.66
N THR A 68 -1.77 -13.84 -1.28
CA THR A 68 -2.53 -14.31 -0.11
C THR A 68 -3.68 -15.24 -0.47
N GLY A 69 -4.15 -15.20 -1.73
CA GLY A 69 -5.38 -15.87 -2.16
C GLY A 69 -6.66 -15.23 -1.61
N LEU A 70 -6.55 -14.13 -0.86
CA LEU A 70 -7.67 -13.43 -0.25
C LEU A 70 -8.21 -12.36 -1.19
N ARG A 71 -9.52 -12.11 -1.17
CA ARG A 71 -10.15 -11.01 -1.91
C ARG A 71 -10.23 -9.78 -1.00
N VAL A 72 -9.27 -8.86 -1.14
CA VAL A 72 -9.01 -7.81 -0.15
C VAL A 72 -10.18 -6.86 0.09
N PHE A 73 -11.08 -6.65 -0.88
CA PHE A 73 -12.28 -5.81 -0.69
C PHE A 73 -13.57 -6.64 -0.75
N ALA A 74 -13.57 -7.83 -0.17
CA ALA A 74 -14.81 -8.54 0.13
C ALA A 74 -15.42 -7.98 1.42
N ASP A 75 -16.74 -7.80 1.45
CA ASP A 75 -17.45 -7.15 2.56
C ASP A 75 -17.32 -7.92 3.90
N ASP A 76 -16.98 -9.20 3.83
CA ASP A 76 -16.85 -10.14 4.95
C ASP A 76 -15.40 -10.53 5.27
N LEU A 77 -14.41 -9.84 4.67
CA LEU A 77 -13.02 -10.17 4.91
C LEU A 77 -12.55 -9.68 6.29
N ASP A 78 -12.54 -10.59 7.26
CA ASP A 78 -11.84 -10.45 8.53
C ASP A 78 -10.51 -11.22 8.47
N THR A 79 -9.37 -10.50 8.53
CA THR A 79 -8.06 -11.12 8.35
C THR A 79 -6.94 -10.37 9.06
N ASP A 80 -6.07 -11.14 9.74
CA ASP A 80 -4.82 -10.67 10.33
C ASP A 80 -3.63 -10.81 9.36
N ASN A 81 -3.86 -11.12 8.08
CA ASN A 81 -2.77 -11.27 7.12
C ASN A 81 -2.02 -9.93 6.96
N PRO A 82 -0.70 -9.87 7.24
CA PRO A 82 0.03 -8.61 7.29
C PRO A 82 0.08 -7.89 5.94
N LEU A 83 0.02 -8.62 4.82
CA LEU A 83 0.02 -7.99 3.49
C LEU A 83 -1.31 -7.29 3.23
N VAL A 84 -2.42 -7.90 3.66
CA VAL A 84 -3.75 -7.27 3.56
C VAL A 84 -3.83 -6.05 4.46
N VAL A 85 -3.40 -6.19 5.71
CA VAL A 85 -3.38 -5.08 6.67
C VAL A 85 -2.43 -3.95 6.21
N TYR A 86 -1.30 -4.30 5.59
CA TYR A 86 -0.39 -3.34 4.96
C TYR A 86 -1.06 -2.56 3.82
N LEU A 87 -1.91 -3.19 3.00
CA LEU A 87 -2.67 -2.46 1.98
C LEU A 87 -3.62 -1.44 2.62
N TYR A 88 -4.32 -1.83 3.68
CA TYR A 88 -5.23 -0.93 4.39
C TYR A 88 -4.50 0.27 4.99
N GLU A 89 -3.33 0.04 5.59
CA GLU A 89 -2.44 1.11 6.05
C GLU A 89 -2.08 2.07 4.91
N LYS A 90 -1.64 1.55 3.76
CA LYS A 90 -1.30 2.39 2.60
C LYS A 90 -2.46 3.24 2.11
N MET A 91 -3.66 2.67 2.09
CA MET A 91 -4.87 3.39 1.71
C MET A 91 -5.25 4.46 2.72
N ALA A 92 -5.12 4.18 4.02
CA ALA A 92 -5.35 5.15 5.08
C ALA A 92 -4.34 6.31 5.00
N GLN A 93 -3.07 6.00 4.73
CA GLN A 93 -2.01 6.99 4.55
C GLN A 93 -2.34 7.94 3.40
N LYS A 94 -2.75 7.41 2.25
CA LYS A 94 -3.14 8.22 1.09
C LYS A 94 -4.32 9.14 1.38
N LYS A 95 -5.37 8.62 2.06
CA LYS A 95 -6.52 9.44 2.49
C LYS A 95 -6.11 10.58 3.42
N PHE A 96 -5.17 10.30 4.33
CA PHE A 96 -4.63 11.31 5.24
C PHE A 96 -3.86 12.39 4.48
N GLU A 97 -3.00 12.02 3.53
CA GLU A 97 -2.27 12.97 2.68
C GLU A 97 -3.24 13.86 1.86
N GLU A 98 -4.27 13.27 1.25
CA GLU A 98 -5.31 14.03 0.52
C GLU A 98 -6.14 14.95 1.43
N ALA A 99 -6.38 14.56 2.68
CA ALA A 99 -7.07 15.40 3.65
C ALA A 99 -6.17 16.55 4.15
N ARG A 100 -4.87 16.28 4.35
CA ARG A 100 -3.86 17.27 4.71
C ARG A 100 -3.79 18.38 3.68
N GLU A 101 -3.63 18.04 2.40
CA GLU A 101 -3.56 19.03 1.30
C GLU A 101 -4.80 19.93 1.25
N ARG A 102 -5.98 19.38 1.57
CA ARG A 102 -7.23 20.16 1.63
C ARG A 102 -7.31 21.05 2.85
N ALA A 103 -6.75 20.63 3.99
CA ALA A 103 -6.80 21.34 5.26
C ALA A 103 -5.70 22.41 5.42
N GLU A 104 -4.54 22.25 4.79
CA GLU A 104 -3.40 23.19 4.90
C GLU A 104 -3.79 24.66 4.63
N PRO A 105 -4.52 25.00 3.55
CA PRO A 105 -4.97 26.38 3.33
C PRO A 105 -5.98 26.86 4.38
N ALA A 106 -6.79 25.96 4.94
CA ALA A 106 -7.77 26.29 5.98
C ALA A 106 -7.10 26.60 7.31
N MET A 107 -6.08 25.83 7.69
CA MET A 107 -5.29 26.03 8.91
C MET A 107 -4.45 27.31 8.87
N SER A 108 -4.09 27.78 7.68
CA SER A 108 -3.27 28.99 7.49
C SER A 108 -4.06 30.30 7.60
N LYS A 109 -5.40 30.24 7.73
CA LYS A 109 -6.25 31.44 7.87
C LYS A 109 -6.20 32.01 9.28
N GLY A 110 -6.30 33.33 9.40
CA GLY A 110 -6.60 33.96 10.69
C GLY A 110 -7.98 33.55 11.20
N ARG A 111 -8.16 33.44 12.52
CA ARG A 111 -9.42 32.97 13.15
C ARG A 111 -10.65 33.72 12.66
N ASP A 112 -10.50 35.02 12.36
CA ASP A 112 -11.59 35.88 11.90
C ASP A 112 -12.07 35.58 10.47
N HIS A 113 -11.36 34.72 9.73
CA HIS A 113 -11.68 34.33 8.36
C HIS A 113 -12.09 32.85 8.22
N PHE A 114 -12.33 32.16 9.35
CA PHE A 114 -12.75 30.76 9.34
C PHE A 114 -14.17 30.63 8.78
N THR A 115 -14.30 29.80 7.75
CA THR A 115 -15.61 29.41 7.21
C THR A 115 -16.04 28.04 7.73
N PRO A 116 -17.34 27.70 7.71
CA PRO A 116 -17.80 26.34 8.00
C PRO A 116 -17.12 25.26 7.12
N THR A 117 -16.77 25.61 5.88
CA THR A 117 -16.03 24.73 4.97
C THR A 117 -14.61 24.45 5.47
N ASP A 118 -13.94 25.45 6.07
CA ASP A 118 -12.60 25.29 6.65
C ASP A 118 -12.66 24.36 7.87
N VAL A 119 -13.66 24.53 8.74
CA VAL A 119 -13.91 23.63 9.87
C VAL A 119 -14.10 22.19 9.40
N ARG A 120 -14.91 21.97 8.35
CA ARG A 120 -15.11 20.64 7.77
C ARG A 120 -13.84 20.02 7.19
N LYS A 121 -12.99 20.83 6.54
CA LYS A 121 -11.71 20.35 5.98
C LYS A 121 -10.75 19.92 7.09
N ILE A 122 -10.66 20.72 8.16
CA ILE A 122 -9.84 20.41 9.33
C ILE A 122 -10.39 19.17 10.05
N GLY A 123 -11.71 19.05 10.22
CA GLY A 123 -12.36 17.85 10.76
C GLY A 123 -12.01 16.60 9.95
N SER A 124 -12.17 16.65 8.63
CA SER A 124 -11.80 15.53 7.75
C SER A 124 -10.31 15.16 7.84
N TYR A 125 -9.42 16.12 8.11
CA TYR A 125 -8.01 15.85 8.34
C TYR A 125 -7.79 15.10 9.65
N ILE A 126 -8.44 15.52 10.74
CA ILE A 126 -8.41 14.83 12.03
C ILE A 126 -8.94 13.40 11.89
N ASP A 127 -10.13 13.21 11.32
CA ASP A 127 -10.77 11.91 11.16
C ASP A 127 -9.89 10.93 10.35
N SER A 128 -9.26 11.44 9.27
CA SER A 128 -8.34 10.63 8.46
C SER A 128 -7.04 10.28 9.21
N GLY A 129 -6.59 11.13 10.13
CA GLY A 129 -5.43 10.89 10.97
C GLY A 129 -5.69 9.82 12.02
N GLU A 130 -6.86 9.85 12.66
CA GLU A 130 -7.30 8.80 13.59
C GLU A 130 -7.38 7.44 12.88
N SER A 131 -8.00 7.41 11.69
CA SER A 131 -8.08 6.18 10.88
C SER A 131 -6.70 5.64 10.46
N LEU A 132 -5.73 6.51 10.18
CA LEU A 132 -4.35 6.10 9.88
C LEU A 132 -3.67 5.50 11.10
N VAL A 133 -3.84 6.10 12.28
CA VAL A 133 -3.29 5.57 13.55
C VAL A 133 -3.83 4.16 13.81
N GLU A 134 -5.14 3.95 13.71
CA GLU A 134 -5.76 2.63 13.89
C GLU A 134 -5.20 1.60 12.91
N SER A 135 -5.02 1.98 11.64
CA SER A 135 -4.45 1.10 10.62
C SER A 135 -2.99 0.73 10.90
N LEU A 136 -2.19 1.68 11.40
CA LEU A 136 -0.80 1.44 11.81
C LEU A 136 -0.73 0.51 13.03
N GLU A 137 -1.61 0.70 14.02
CA GLU A 137 -1.69 -0.16 15.20
C GLU A 137 -2.03 -1.60 14.81
N SER A 138 -2.99 -1.78 13.89
CA SER A 138 -3.35 -3.08 13.33
C SER A 138 -2.18 -3.74 12.61
N LEU A 139 -1.45 -3.00 11.76
CA LEU A 139 -0.28 -3.50 11.05
C LEU A 139 0.82 -3.94 12.02
N ILE A 140 1.12 -3.12 13.02
CA ILE A 140 2.11 -3.45 14.05
C ILE A 140 1.68 -4.71 14.83
N GLY A 141 0.39 -4.83 15.16
CA GLY A 141 -0.18 -6.00 15.81
C GLY A 141 0.01 -7.28 15.00
N SER A 142 -0.35 -7.24 13.71
CA SER A 142 -0.19 -8.35 12.76
C SER A 142 1.27 -8.74 12.58
N LEU A 143 2.18 -7.78 12.38
CA LEU A 143 3.61 -8.08 12.25
C LEU A 143 4.21 -8.68 13.54
N LYS A 144 3.82 -8.17 14.71
CA LYS A 144 4.25 -8.74 16.00
C LYS A 144 3.76 -10.17 16.17
N SER A 145 2.54 -10.50 15.74
CA SER A 145 2.02 -11.87 15.86
C SER A 145 2.83 -12.86 15.01
N GLN A 146 3.35 -12.43 13.86
CA GLN A 146 4.18 -13.26 12.99
C GLN A 146 5.59 -13.52 13.53
N ILE A 147 6.18 -12.55 14.24
CA ILE A 147 7.59 -12.66 14.68
C ILE A 147 7.71 -13.39 16.03
N ARG A 148 6.73 -13.25 16.93
CA ARG A 148 6.74 -13.89 18.28
C ARG A 148 7.07 -15.39 18.27
N PRO A 149 6.54 -16.22 17.36
CA PRO A 149 6.89 -17.64 17.29
C PRO A 149 8.37 -17.87 16.98
N VAL A 150 8.98 -17.06 16.10
CA VAL A 150 10.38 -17.20 15.68
C VAL A 150 11.34 -16.80 16.80
N GLU A 151 11.00 -15.75 17.56
CA GLU A 151 11.77 -15.32 18.73
C GLU A 151 11.75 -16.37 19.84
N LYS A 152 10.60 -17.00 20.09
CA LYS A 152 10.50 -18.10 21.05
C LYS A 152 11.36 -19.30 20.64
N VAL A 153 11.45 -19.64 19.36
CA VAL A 153 12.32 -20.75 18.93
C VAL A 153 13.80 -20.43 19.15
N LYS A 154 14.23 -19.19 18.90
CA LYS A 154 15.63 -18.77 19.15
C LYS A 154 16.00 -18.71 20.63
N ALA A 155 15.05 -18.45 21.53
CA ALA A 155 15.33 -18.40 22.96
C ALA A 155 15.52 -19.79 23.61
N TRP A 156 15.21 -20.87 22.88
CA TRP A 156 15.31 -22.26 23.36
C TRP A 156 16.39 -23.06 22.61
N MET A 157 17.14 -22.40 21.73
CA MET A 157 18.35 -22.91 21.06
C MET A 157 19.59 -22.27 21.69
#